data_AF-Q9VFN7-F1
#
_entry.id   AF-Q9VFN7-F1
#
_cell.length_a   1.000
_cell.length_b   1.000
_cell.length_c   1.000
_cell.angle_alpha   90.00
_cell.angle_beta   90.00
_cell.angle_gamma   90.00
#
_symmetry.space_group_name_H-M   'P 1'
#
loop_
_entity.id
_entity.type
_entity.pdbx_description
1 polymer ?
#
loop_
_entity_poly.entity_id
_entity_poly.type
_entity_poly.pdbx_seq_one_letter_code
_entity_poly.pdbx_strand_id
1 'polypeptide(L)'
;MKLSLGLFVIFAALIGFTSSTDVSQCPKSKSKALAAGDVSISNCPKSKCILKRNTEASIQMKIRPERDFQELTSDIQGIILDVPLPFPGYYGTSACPHIYDEAGEKKVGCPLKAGQVYTYKNSFKILPVYPTVSLEIHWGLGDKHGDAACFQIPAKIKA
;
A
#
# COMPACT_ATOMS: atom_id res chain seq x y z
N MET A 1 -30.12 -45.02 33.87
CA MET A 1 -28.86 -44.92 33.09
C MET A 1 -28.41 -43.46 33.14
N LYS A 2 -27.23 -43.19 33.71
CA LYS A 2 -26.61 -41.86 33.83
C LYS A 2 -25.46 -41.79 32.82
N LEU A 3 -25.41 -40.79 31.94
CA LEU A 3 -24.24 -40.44 31.11
C LEU A 3 -24.49 -39.02 30.58
N SER A 4 -23.92 -37.95 31.14
CA SER A 4 -22.53 -37.49 31.17
C SER A 4 -22.38 -36.27 30.23
N LEU A 5 -21.89 -35.21 30.86
CA LEU A 5 -21.79 -33.83 30.43
C LEU A 5 -20.61 -33.67 29.44
N GLY A 6 -20.89 -33.29 28.19
CA GLY A 6 -19.87 -33.02 27.16
C GLY A 6 -19.56 -31.53 27.06
N LEU A 7 -18.35 -31.15 27.48
CA LEU A 7 -17.79 -29.80 27.49
C LEU A 7 -17.62 -29.25 26.05
N PHE A 8 -18.40 -28.23 25.66
CA PHE A 8 -18.24 -27.51 24.40
C PHE A 8 -17.15 -26.44 24.51
N VAL A 9 -16.01 -26.65 23.85
CA VAL A 9 -14.95 -25.64 23.68
C VAL A 9 -15.31 -24.77 22.49
N ILE A 10 -15.73 -23.52 22.75
CA ILE A 10 -16.02 -22.53 21.70
C ILE A 10 -14.71 -21.84 21.30
N PHE A 11 -14.16 -22.25 20.16
CA PHE A 11 -13.01 -21.58 19.53
C PHE A 11 -13.53 -20.34 18.78
N ALA A 12 -13.51 -19.18 19.44
CA ALA A 12 -13.86 -17.91 18.82
C ALA A 12 -12.71 -17.47 17.90
N ALA A 13 -12.74 -17.90 16.64
CA ALA A 13 -11.86 -17.39 15.59
C ALA A 13 -12.27 -15.94 15.26
N LEU A 14 -11.52 -14.97 15.78
CA LEU A 14 -11.56 -13.58 15.33
C LEU A 14 -10.97 -13.51 13.92
N ILE A 15 -11.81 -13.75 12.91
CA ILE A 15 -11.48 -13.54 11.51
C ILE A 15 -11.42 -12.02 11.31
N GLY A 16 -10.21 -11.46 11.33
CA GLY A 16 -9.98 -10.07 10.96
C GLY A 16 -10.35 -9.86 9.50
N PHE A 17 -11.39 -9.06 9.24
CA PHE A 17 -11.76 -8.66 7.88
C PHE A 17 -10.65 -7.80 7.29
N THR A 18 -9.82 -8.37 6.42
CA THR A 18 -8.92 -7.59 5.59
C THR A 18 -9.75 -6.91 4.51
N SER A 19 -9.86 -5.59 4.56
CA SER A 19 -10.45 -4.82 3.46
C SER A 19 -9.38 -4.61 2.40
N SER A 20 -9.65 -5.12 1.20
CA SER A 20 -8.91 -4.81 -0.01
C SER A 20 -9.22 -3.37 -0.43
N THR A 21 -8.20 -2.65 -0.87
CA THR A 21 -8.31 -1.33 -1.49
C THR A 21 -8.26 -1.50 -3.01
N ASP A 22 -9.29 -1.05 -3.71
CA ASP A 22 -9.36 -1.05 -5.18
C ASP A 22 -8.58 0.15 -5.71
N VAL A 23 -7.62 -0.11 -6.60
CA VAL A 23 -6.71 0.88 -7.16
C VAL A 23 -6.70 0.80 -8.69
N SER A 24 -6.42 1.92 -9.36
CA SER A 24 -6.22 1.96 -10.82
C SER A 24 -4.73 1.88 -11.16
N GLN A 25 -4.38 1.30 -12.30
CA GLN A 25 -3.01 1.35 -12.82
C GLN A 25 -2.62 2.80 -13.17
N CYS A 26 -1.39 3.21 -12.85
CA CYS A 26 -0.89 4.51 -13.28
C CYS A 26 -0.86 4.61 -14.83
N PRO A 27 -1.33 5.73 -15.45
CA PRO A 27 -1.51 5.84 -16.89
C PRO A 27 -0.29 5.56 -17.78
N LYS A 28 0.93 5.74 -17.28
CA LYS A 28 2.19 5.55 -18.02
C LYS A 28 3.03 4.38 -17.51
N SER A 29 2.57 3.69 -16.46
CA SER A 29 3.32 2.56 -15.92
C SER A 29 3.22 1.37 -16.87
N LYS A 30 4.38 0.77 -17.14
CA LYS A 30 4.50 -0.50 -17.87
C LYS A 30 4.56 -1.70 -16.93
N SER A 31 4.52 -1.50 -15.61
CA SER A 31 4.52 -2.59 -14.66
C SER A 31 3.25 -3.42 -14.78
N LYS A 32 3.32 -4.69 -14.41
CA LYS A 32 2.14 -5.52 -14.18
C LYS A 32 1.12 -4.77 -13.29
N ALA A 33 -0.14 -4.79 -13.70
CA ALA A 33 -1.23 -4.20 -12.92
C ALA A 33 -1.46 -4.97 -11.63
N LEU A 34 -1.69 -4.22 -10.55
CA LEU A 34 -2.04 -4.77 -9.24
C LEU A 34 -3.46 -5.34 -9.29
N ALA A 35 -3.63 -6.56 -8.79
CA ALA A 35 -4.92 -7.20 -8.68
C ALA A 35 -5.71 -6.70 -7.47
N ALA A 36 -7.01 -6.99 -7.45
CA ALA A 36 -7.82 -6.81 -6.25
C ALA A 36 -7.19 -7.60 -5.09
N GLY A 37 -6.99 -6.95 -3.94
CA GLY A 37 -6.34 -7.53 -2.77
C GLY A 37 -4.84 -7.32 -2.67
N ASP A 38 -4.17 -6.86 -3.75
CA ASP A 38 -2.73 -6.59 -3.70
C ASP A 38 -2.39 -5.37 -2.85
N VAL A 39 -3.31 -4.41 -2.73
CA VAL A 39 -3.14 -3.18 -1.95
C VAL A 39 -4.13 -3.13 -0.78
N SER A 40 -3.62 -2.79 0.40
CA SER A 40 -4.44 -2.45 1.56
C SER A 40 -3.89 -1.18 2.20
N ILE A 41 -4.74 -0.16 2.32
CA ILE A 41 -4.43 1.09 3.00
C ILE A 41 -5.39 1.25 4.19
N SER A 42 -4.86 1.43 5.39
CA SER A 42 -5.70 1.68 6.57
C SER A 42 -6.51 2.96 6.38
N ASN A 43 -7.75 2.99 6.87
CA ASN A 43 -8.69 4.11 6.71
C ASN A 43 -9.11 4.40 5.25
N CYS A 44 -8.94 3.41 4.37
CA CYS A 44 -9.31 3.52 2.96
C CYS A 44 -10.19 2.33 2.50
N PRO A 45 -11.47 2.26 2.93
CA PRO A 45 -12.35 1.17 2.52
C PRO A 45 -12.77 1.32 1.04
N LYS A 46 -12.50 0.28 0.25
CA LYS A 46 -12.87 0.12 -1.18
C LYS A 46 -12.08 1.03 -2.13
N SER A 47 -12.68 2.08 -2.67
CA SER A 47 -12.15 2.80 -3.85
C SER A 47 -11.84 4.27 -3.60
N LYS A 48 -11.94 4.75 -2.35
CA LYS A 48 -11.61 6.13 -1.98
C LYS A 48 -11.07 6.22 -0.57
N CYS A 49 -9.94 6.89 -0.40
CA CYS A 49 -9.34 7.12 0.92
C CYS A 49 -9.94 8.36 1.58
N ILE A 50 -10.33 8.23 2.85
CA ILE A 50 -10.66 9.38 3.70
C ILE A 50 -9.55 9.54 4.73
N LEU A 51 -8.64 10.46 4.45
CA LEU A 51 -7.42 10.67 5.22
C LEU A 51 -7.64 11.82 6.19
N LYS A 52 -7.75 11.52 7.49
CA LYS A 52 -7.94 12.55 8.51
C LYS A 52 -6.60 13.19 8.88
N ARG A 53 -6.56 14.51 9.01
CA ARG A 53 -5.40 15.22 9.57
C ARG A 53 -5.08 14.71 10.97
N ASN A 54 -3.82 14.86 11.36
CA ASN A 54 -3.30 14.40 12.64
C ASN A 54 -3.52 12.89 12.89
N THR A 55 -3.46 12.09 11.82
CA THR A 55 -3.50 10.63 11.88
C THR A 55 -2.33 10.02 11.11
N GLU A 56 -2.07 8.76 11.39
CA GLU A 56 -1.15 7.92 10.64
C GLU A 56 -1.94 6.83 9.91
N ALA A 57 -1.58 6.58 8.66
CA ALA A 57 -2.10 5.48 7.86
C ALA A 57 -0.96 4.54 7.47
N SER A 58 -1.29 3.27 7.27
CA SER A 58 -0.36 2.23 6.86
C SER A 58 -0.80 1.64 5.52
N ILE A 59 0.17 1.31 4.68
CA ILE A 59 -0.02 0.63 3.40
C ILE A 59 0.69 -0.73 3.42
N GLN A 60 0.05 -1.72 2.82
CA GLN A 60 0.66 -2.96 2.38
C GLN A 60 0.39 -3.15 0.89
N MET A 61 1.41 -3.54 0.13
CA MET A 61 1.32 -3.78 -1.30
C MET A 61 2.09 -5.04 -1.70
N LYS A 62 1.45 -5.96 -2.42
CA LYS A 62 2.13 -7.06 -3.10
C LYS A 62 2.75 -6.55 -4.40
N ILE A 63 4.02 -6.87 -4.61
CA ILE A 63 4.78 -6.43 -5.79
C ILE A 63 5.38 -7.67 -6.45
N ARG A 64 5.26 -7.75 -7.78
CA ARG A 64 5.90 -8.78 -8.60
C ARG A 64 6.56 -8.10 -9.80
N PRO A 65 7.83 -7.66 -9.69
CA PRO A 65 8.47 -6.87 -10.73
C PRO A 65 8.72 -7.73 -11.98
N GLU A 66 8.66 -7.12 -13.16
CA GLU A 66 8.89 -7.80 -14.45
C GLU A 66 10.37 -7.80 -14.87
N ARG A 67 11.21 -7.12 -14.10
CA ARG A 67 12.67 -7.07 -14.24
C ARG A 67 13.33 -7.02 -12.87
N ASP A 68 14.65 -7.17 -12.84
CA ASP A 68 15.42 -6.95 -11.62
C ASP A 68 15.50 -5.46 -11.25
N PHE A 69 15.48 -5.18 -9.94
CA PHE A 69 15.66 -3.85 -9.36
C PHE A 69 16.78 -3.89 -8.30
N GLN A 70 17.87 -3.19 -8.54
CA GLN A 70 18.97 -3.05 -7.57
C GLN A 70 18.64 -2.01 -6.49
N GLU A 71 17.88 -0.99 -6.89
CA GLU A 71 17.33 0.05 -6.05
C GLU A 71 15.84 0.16 -6.30
N LEU A 72 15.12 0.70 -5.33
CA LEU A 72 13.70 0.97 -5.45
C LEU A 72 13.44 2.33 -4.80
N THR A 73 13.01 3.28 -5.62
CA THR A 73 12.74 4.67 -5.25
C THR A 73 11.25 4.92 -5.31
N SER A 74 10.74 5.63 -4.32
CA SER A 74 9.34 6.02 -4.27
C SER A 74 9.04 7.25 -5.13
N ASP A 75 7.98 7.15 -5.90
CA ASP A 75 7.37 8.26 -6.64
C ASP A 75 5.95 8.49 -6.11
N ILE A 76 5.86 9.03 -4.89
CA ILE A 76 4.59 9.22 -4.18
C ILE A 76 4.18 10.69 -4.25
N GLN A 77 3.01 10.95 -4.83
CA GLN A 77 2.52 12.30 -5.11
C GLN A 77 1.02 12.40 -4.83
N GLY A 78 0.56 13.61 -4.51
CA GLY A 78 -0.85 13.97 -4.54
C GLY A 78 -1.13 14.83 -5.76
N ILE A 79 -2.11 14.44 -6.58
CA ILE A 79 -2.52 15.17 -7.78
C ILE A 79 -3.77 15.98 -7.45
N ILE A 80 -3.67 17.31 -7.52
CA ILE A 80 -4.77 18.25 -7.27
C ILE A 80 -4.98 19.05 -8.54
N LEU A 81 -6.16 18.94 -9.18
CA LEU A 81 -6.46 19.63 -10.43
C LEU A 81 -5.36 19.42 -11.50
N ASP A 82 -4.98 18.16 -11.71
CA ASP A 82 -3.90 17.72 -12.61
C ASP A 82 -2.49 18.23 -12.27
N VAL A 83 -2.31 18.92 -11.15
CA VAL A 83 -1.00 19.35 -10.67
C VAL A 83 -0.44 18.29 -9.70
N PRO A 84 0.64 17.58 -10.08
CA PRO A 84 1.34 16.67 -9.18
C PRO A 84 2.10 17.43 -8.09
N LEU A 85 1.87 17.07 -6.83
CA LEU A 85 2.60 17.58 -5.67
C LEU A 85 3.34 16.42 -4.98
N PRO A 86 4.68 16.47 -4.89
CA PRO A 86 5.48 15.48 -4.17
C PRO A 86 5.00 15.30 -2.72
N PHE A 87 4.85 14.06 -2.25
CA PHE A 87 4.48 13.80 -0.87
C PHE A 87 5.68 14.02 0.07
N PRO A 88 5.65 15.03 0.97
CA PRO A 88 6.82 15.41 1.74
C PRO A 88 7.35 14.27 2.62
N GLY A 89 8.64 13.97 2.49
CA GLY A 89 9.33 12.91 3.24
C GLY A 89 9.19 11.50 2.62
N TYR A 90 8.34 11.32 1.62
CA TYR A 90 8.11 10.03 0.95
C TYR A 90 8.48 10.07 -0.53
N TYR A 91 8.42 11.21 -1.19
CA TYR A 91 8.85 11.35 -2.59
C TYR A 91 10.38 11.25 -2.72
N GLY A 92 10.86 10.45 -3.68
CA GLY A 92 12.28 10.33 -4.01
C GLY A 92 13.12 9.62 -2.95
N THR A 93 12.51 8.89 -2.02
CA THR A 93 13.22 8.16 -0.96
C THR A 93 13.36 6.68 -1.31
N SER A 94 14.28 5.97 -0.64
CA SER A 94 14.42 4.53 -0.87
C SER A 94 13.24 3.77 -0.26
N ALA A 95 12.59 2.96 -1.08
CA ALA A 95 11.58 2.00 -0.67
C ALA A 95 12.18 0.64 -0.26
N CYS A 96 13.46 0.37 -0.53
CA CYS A 96 14.13 -0.88 -0.15
C CYS A 96 14.00 -1.20 1.36
N PRO A 97 14.16 -0.23 2.30
CA PRO A 97 13.96 -0.50 3.73
C PRO A 97 12.54 -0.95 4.10
N HIS A 98 11.59 -0.92 3.17
CA HIS A 98 10.18 -1.26 3.38
C HIS A 98 9.76 -2.55 2.66
N ILE A 99 10.73 -3.30 2.12
CA ILE A 99 10.46 -4.56 1.42
C ILE A 99 10.66 -5.76 2.34
N TYR A 100 9.64 -6.60 2.34
CA TYR A 100 9.56 -7.88 3.04
C TYR A 100 9.43 -9.02 2.04
N ASP A 101 9.67 -10.24 2.50
CA ASP A 101 9.34 -11.45 1.77
C ASP A 101 7.84 -11.53 1.38
N GLU A 102 7.49 -12.55 0.60
CA GLU A 102 6.11 -12.76 0.15
C GLU A 102 5.13 -12.91 1.31
N ALA A 103 5.53 -13.51 2.44
CA ALA A 103 4.69 -13.63 3.63
C ALA A 103 4.55 -12.28 4.37
N GLY A 104 5.46 -11.34 4.16
CA GLY A 104 5.52 -10.06 4.85
C GLY A 104 6.13 -10.16 6.25
N GLU A 105 6.90 -11.20 6.54
CA GLU A 105 7.43 -11.52 7.88
C GLU A 105 8.85 -11.02 8.06
N LYS A 106 9.73 -11.30 7.08
CA LYS A 106 11.14 -10.89 7.13
C LYS A 106 11.39 -9.70 6.22
N LYS A 107 12.04 -8.65 6.73
CA LYS A 107 12.57 -7.56 5.90
C LYS A 107 13.72 -8.12 5.04
N VAL A 108 13.61 -7.98 3.72
CA VAL A 108 14.59 -8.52 2.74
C VAL A 108 15.32 -7.43 1.98
N GLY A 109 14.71 -6.24 1.85
CA GLY A 109 15.34 -5.15 1.12
C GLY A 109 15.43 -5.37 -0.39
N CYS A 110 16.34 -4.63 -1.02
CA CYS A 110 16.75 -4.83 -2.40
C CYS A 110 18.04 -5.66 -2.42
N PRO A 111 18.32 -6.43 -3.49
CA PRO A 111 17.67 -6.37 -4.80
C PRO A 111 16.35 -7.14 -4.90
N LEU A 112 15.45 -6.68 -5.78
CA LEU A 112 14.27 -7.44 -6.19
C LEU A 112 14.55 -8.20 -7.48
N LYS A 113 14.03 -9.42 -7.57
CA LYS A 113 14.19 -10.30 -8.72
C LYS A 113 12.93 -10.36 -9.57
N ALA A 114 13.11 -10.38 -10.89
CA ALA A 114 12.03 -10.52 -11.86
C ALA A 114 11.17 -11.75 -11.53
N GLY A 115 9.86 -11.57 -11.49
CA GLY A 115 8.89 -12.63 -11.24
C GLY A 115 8.75 -13.09 -9.79
N GLN A 116 9.61 -12.67 -8.86
CA GLN A 116 9.46 -12.97 -7.44
C GLN A 116 8.45 -12.03 -6.77
N VAL A 117 7.64 -12.54 -5.84
CA VAL A 117 6.65 -11.73 -5.10
C VAL A 117 7.26 -11.22 -3.81
N TYR A 118 7.01 -9.94 -3.51
CA TYR A 118 7.44 -9.27 -2.30
C TYR A 118 6.27 -8.52 -1.66
N THR A 119 6.40 -8.22 -0.37
CA THR A 119 5.44 -7.33 0.34
C THR A 119 6.11 -6.01 0.69
N TYR A 120 5.62 -4.91 0.14
CA TYR A 120 5.97 -3.57 0.60
C TYR A 120 5.09 -3.17 1.77
N LYS A 121 5.69 -2.64 2.85
CA LYS A 121 4.98 -2.14 4.04
C LYS A 121 5.55 -0.80 4.49
N ASN A 122 4.70 0.22 4.58
CA ASN A 122 5.11 1.53 5.08
C ASN A 122 3.96 2.22 5.85
N SER A 123 4.28 3.21 6.66
CA SER A 123 3.29 4.09 7.29
C SER A 123 3.58 5.55 6.97
N PHE A 124 2.53 6.37 6.94
CA PHE A 124 2.61 7.78 6.59
C PHE A 124 1.65 8.65 7.39
N LYS A 125 2.13 9.84 7.74
CA LYS A 125 1.38 10.82 8.53
C LYS A 125 0.66 11.83 7.65
N ILE A 126 -0.57 12.14 8.02
CA ILE A 126 -1.36 13.23 7.45
C ILE A 126 -1.22 14.43 8.39
N LEU A 127 -0.34 15.37 8.03
CA LEU A 127 0.04 16.45 8.93
C LEU A 127 -1.13 17.46 9.10
N PRO A 128 -1.25 18.12 10.27
CA PRO A 128 -2.28 19.13 10.51
C PRO A 128 -2.28 20.29 9.50
N VAL A 129 -1.12 20.61 8.93
CA VAL A 129 -0.92 21.69 7.96
C VAL A 129 -1.45 21.38 6.55
N TYR A 130 -1.66 20.10 6.21
CA TYR A 130 -2.13 19.71 4.87
C TYR A 130 -3.53 20.23 4.60
N PRO A 131 -3.88 20.78 3.42
CA PRO A 131 -5.21 21.34 3.15
C PRO A 131 -6.31 20.27 3.17
N THR A 132 -7.54 20.68 3.50
CA THR A 132 -8.74 19.85 3.25
C THR A 132 -9.00 19.90 1.75
N VAL A 133 -8.74 18.80 1.05
CA VAL A 133 -8.78 18.77 -0.41
C VAL A 133 -9.12 17.37 -0.91
N SER A 134 -9.76 17.29 -2.08
CA SER A 134 -9.87 16.04 -2.84
C SER A 134 -8.68 15.97 -3.80
N LEU A 135 -8.02 14.82 -3.85
CA LEU A 135 -6.86 14.59 -4.70
C LEU A 135 -6.89 13.16 -5.25
N GLU A 136 -6.05 12.88 -6.23
CA GLU A 136 -5.67 11.52 -6.59
C GLU A 136 -4.29 11.22 -6.00
N ILE A 137 -4.15 10.11 -5.28
CA ILE A 137 -2.85 9.64 -4.81
C ILE A 137 -2.20 8.88 -5.94
N HIS A 138 -0.99 9.28 -6.33
CA HIS A 138 -0.10 8.49 -7.18
C HIS A 138 0.92 7.78 -6.29
N TRP A 139 1.00 6.46 -6.41
CA TRP A 139 1.93 5.63 -5.65
C TRP A 139 2.76 4.77 -6.59
N GLY A 140 3.91 5.30 -7.01
CA GLY A 140 4.89 4.57 -7.81
C GLY A 140 6.05 4.06 -6.96
N LEU A 141 6.53 2.86 -7.25
CA LEU A 141 7.80 2.33 -6.76
C LEU A 141 8.60 1.83 -7.95
N GLY A 142 9.80 2.35 -8.18
CA GLY A 142 10.58 2.03 -9.37
C GLY A 142 12.00 2.59 -9.34
N ASP A 143 12.63 2.61 -10.51
CA ASP A 143 13.88 3.35 -10.73
C ASP A 143 13.76 4.12 -12.06
N LYS A 144 14.85 4.76 -12.51
CA LYS A 144 14.88 5.53 -13.76
C LYS A 144 14.49 4.76 -15.03
N HIS A 145 14.50 3.43 -14.99
CA HIS A 145 14.16 2.54 -16.11
C HIS A 145 12.70 2.06 -16.07
N GLY A 146 11.92 2.43 -15.04
CA GLY A 146 10.48 2.16 -14.95
C GLY A 146 10.07 1.57 -13.60
N ASP A 147 8.77 1.30 -13.47
CA ASP A 147 8.14 0.92 -12.20
C ASP A 147 8.19 -0.60 -11.93
N ALA A 148 8.38 -0.96 -10.66
CA ALA A 148 8.12 -2.30 -10.14
C ALA A 148 6.61 -2.49 -9.87
N ALA A 149 5.96 -1.42 -9.41
CA ALA A 149 4.51 -1.31 -9.24
C ALA A 149 4.12 0.18 -9.24
N CYS A 150 2.97 0.51 -9.83
CA CYS A 150 2.41 1.86 -9.73
C CYS A 150 0.90 1.83 -9.77
N PHE A 151 0.26 2.47 -8.80
CA PHE A 151 -1.19 2.63 -8.79
C PHE A 151 -1.62 4.06 -8.46
N GLN A 152 -2.89 4.35 -8.75
CA GLN A 152 -3.59 5.54 -8.34
C GLN A 152 -4.85 5.22 -7.56
N ILE A 153 -5.23 6.11 -6.65
CA ILE A 153 -6.48 6.01 -5.89
C ILE A 153 -7.03 7.40 -5.52
N PRO A 154 -8.34 7.65 -5.71
CA PRO A 154 -8.97 8.86 -5.20
C PRO A 154 -8.86 8.98 -3.68
N ALA A 155 -8.57 10.17 -3.19
CA ALA A 155 -8.52 10.46 -1.77
C ALA A 155 -9.16 11.80 -1.42
N LYS A 156 -9.49 11.97 -0.13
CA LYS A 156 -9.89 13.24 0.45
C LYS A 156 -9.21 13.43 1.79
N ILE A 157 -8.43 14.51 1.91
CA ILE A 157 -7.91 14.96 3.20
C ILE A 157 -9.02 15.73 3.91
N LYS A 158 -9.28 15.41 5.18
CA LYS A 158 -10.25 16.09 6.04
C LYS A 158 -9.62 16.50 7.37
N ALA A 159 -10.20 17.50 8.02
CA ALA A 159 -9.88 17.86 9.40
C ALA A 159 -10.17 16.73 10.40
#